data_AF-A0A939QSV9-F1
#
_entry.id   AF-A0A939QSV9-F1
#
_cell.length_a   1.000
_cell.length_b   1.000
_cell.length_c   1.000
_cell.angle_alpha   90.00
_cell.angle_beta   90.00
_cell.angle_gamma   90.00
#
_symmetry.space_group_name_H-M   'P 1'
#
loop_
_entity.id
_entity.type
_entity.pdbx_description
1 polymer ?
#
loop_
_entity_poly.entity_id
_entity_poly.type
_entity_poly.pdbx_seq_one_letter_code
_entity_poly.pdbx_strand_id
1 'polypeptide(L)'
;MAWHRRGADPEELAALHPGVPTWLRRFLLAWVEVVAYEGSDYPYGTGRKPNALLLAEYETSIRRSVSLVNEFQAGGADRLLIEMGEAEFLDFVDFLIYKVEEQASGDSRRALAKLETILADAGSEWRVGSRAGFASLEKRVPEGVVEAAESTITGSGSAGALLSESWHAAFGRNPDTEEAYEKAIKAVEEAGAHVVTPNNKKATLGSMIRDMKAQKDWKLDLPTPDADVPLKMAEALWVGQESRHGGNGYRKPTQAEAEAAVLLAVPLVQWFTSGALQRRP
;
A
#
# COMPACT_ATOMS: atom_id res chain seq x y z
N MET A 1 -15.75 14.79 -16.93
CA MET A 1 -17.01 14.70 -16.17
C MET A 1 -17.59 13.32 -16.37
N ALA A 2 -17.72 12.54 -15.31
CA ALA A 2 -18.45 11.28 -15.36
C ALA A 2 -19.96 11.57 -15.47
N TRP A 3 -20.71 10.70 -16.16
CA TRP A 3 -22.16 10.79 -16.18
C TRP A 3 -22.71 10.27 -14.86
N HIS A 4 -23.66 10.98 -14.27
CA HIS A 4 -24.38 10.54 -13.08
C HIS A 4 -25.88 10.59 -13.32
N ARG A 5 -26.60 9.64 -12.72
CA ARG A 5 -28.07 9.64 -12.74
C ARG A 5 -28.57 10.95 -12.13
N ARG A 6 -29.56 11.58 -12.78
CA ARG A 6 -30.21 12.78 -12.23
C ARG A 6 -30.77 12.48 -10.83
N GLY A 7 -30.35 13.26 -9.83
CA GLY A 7 -30.74 13.10 -8.43
C GLY A 7 -29.95 12.03 -7.66
N ALA A 8 -28.85 11.51 -8.23
CA ALA A 8 -27.90 10.71 -7.46
C ALA A 8 -27.25 11.59 -6.38
N ASP A 9 -27.03 11.01 -5.21
CA ASP A 9 -26.32 11.66 -4.12
C ASP A 9 -24.81 11.67 -4.45
N PRO A 10 -24.18 12.85 -4.54
CA PRO A 10 -22.73 12.94 -4.75
C PRO A 10 -21.92 12.27 -3.65
N GLU A 11 -22.41 12.24 -2.41
CA GLU A 11 -21.69 11.60 -1.29
C GLU A 11 -21.71 10.08 -1.41
N GLU A 12 -22.85 9.50 -1.81
CA GLU A 12 -22.97 8.06 -2.08
C GLU A 12 -22.06 7.63 -3.24
N LEU A 13 -21.95 8.45 -4.28
CA LEU A 13 -21.07 8.19 -5.42
C LEU A 13 -19.58 8.38 -5.11
N ALA A 14 -19.25 9.16 -4.07
CA ALA A 14 -17.88 9.37 -3.62
C ALA A 14 -17.42 8.32 -2.59
N ALA A 15 -18.35 7.58 -2.00
CA ALA A 15 -18.04 6.55 -1.01
C ALA A 15 -17.25 5.40 -1.65
N LEU A 16 -16.13 5.06 -1.04
CA LEU A 16 -15.31 3.92 -1.46
C LEU A 16 -15.83 2.62 -0.84
N HIS A 17 -15.84 1.55 -1.63
CA HIS A 17 -16.35 0.26 -1.21
C HIS A 17 -15.20 -0.73 -0.90
N PRO A 18 -15.11 -1.26 0.34
CA PRO A 18 -14.05 -2.17 0.75
C PRO A 18 -14.18 -3.59 0.18
N GLY A 19 -15.40 -3.99 -0.19
CA GLY A 19 -15.74 -5.32 -0.69
C GLY A 19 -15.92 -5.38 -2.20
N VAL A 20 -16.71 -6.34 -2.65
CA VAL A 20 -17.03 -6.55 -4.07
C VAL A 20 -18.53 -6.28 -4.31
N PRO A 21 -18.95 -5.00 -4.39
CA PRO A 21 -20.36 -4.69 -4.61
C PRO A 21 -20.86 -5.25 -5.96
N THR A 22 -22.16 -5.45 -6.09
CA THR A 22 -22.77 -6.13 -7.25
C THR A 22 -22.39 -5.50 -8.60
N TRP A 23 -22.22 -4.17 -8.65
CA TRP A 23 -21.80 -3.47 -9.87
C TRP A 23 -20.32 -3.62 -10.21
N LEU A 24 -19.44 -3.84 -9.22
CA LEU A 24 -18.03 -4.21 -9.44
C LEU A 24 -17.91 -5.68 -9.87
N ARG A 25 -18.66 -6.57 -9.20
CA ARG A 25 -18.57 -8.03 -9.33
C ARG A 25 -18.44 -8.48 -10.77
N ARG A 26 -19.37 -8.10 -11.65
CA ARG A 26 -19.37 -8.55 -13.06
C ARG A 26 -18.04 -8.28 -13.77
N PHE A 27 -17.50 -7.07 -13.60
CA PHE A 27 -16.28 -6.65 -14.31
C PHE A 27 -15.04 -7.27 -13.69
N LEU A 28 -15.00 -7.37 -12.35
CA LEU A 28 -13.91 -8.02 -11.64
C LEU A 28 -13.83 -9.51 -11.99
N LEU A 29 -14.97 -10.21 -12.00
CA LEU A 29 -15.04 -11.62 -12.39
C LEU A 29 -14.55 -11.83 -13.83
N ALA A 30 -14.98 -10.97 -14.77
CA ALA A 30 -14.51 -11.04 -16.15
C ALA A 30 -13.00 -10.83 -16.28
N TRP A 31 -12.42 -9.94 -15.46
CA TRP A 31 -10.97 -9.75 -15.41
C TRP A 31 -10.26 -11.01 -14.87
N VAL A 32 -10.77 -11.60 -13.78
CA VAL A 32 -10.23 -12.85 -13.21
C VAL A 32 -10.29 -13.98 -14.24
N GLU A 33 -11.37 -14.10 -15.01
CA GLU A 33 -11.47 -15.09 -16.09
C GLU A 33 -10.46 -14.86 -17.21
N VAL A 34 -10.10 -13.62 -17.52
CA VAL A 34 -9.08 -13.35 -18.55
C VAL A 34 -7.69 -13.83 -18.09
N VAL A 35 -7.36 -13.66 -16.82
CA VAL A 35 -6.00 -13.92 -16.31
C VAL A 35 -5.82 -15.32 -15.74
N ALA A 36 -6.89 -15.96 -15.25
CA ALA A 36 -6.83 -17.24 -14.57
C ALA A 36 -7.21 -18.44 -15.46
N TYR A 37 -7.60 -18.21 -16.70
CA TYR A 37 -7.72 -19.25 -17.72
C TYR A 37 -6.44 -19.36 -18.55
N GLU A 38 -6.10 -20.58 -18.95
CA GLU A 38 -5.08 -20.84 -19.96
C GLU A 38 -5.70 -21.32 -21.28
N GLY A 39 -4.96 -21.11 -22.37
CA GLY A 39 -5.33 -21.67 -23.67
C GLY A 39 -5.28 -23.19 -23.63
N SER A 40 -6.27 -23.84 -24.25
CA SER A 40 -6.29 -25.28 -24.43
C SER A 40 -6.45 -25.59 -25.91
N ASP A 41 -5.46 -26.25 -26.50
CA ASP A 41 -5.57 -26.72 -27.88
C ASP A 41 -6.37 -28.02 -27.91
N TYR A 42 -7.49 -28.00 -28.63
CA TYR A 42 -8.27 -29.19 -28.96
C TYR A 42 -8.16 -29.49 -30.45
N PRO A 43 -8.35 -30.77 -30.86
CA PRO A 43 -8.30 -31.16 -32.28
C PRO A 43 -9.28 -30.40 -33.20
N TYR A 44 -10.28 -29.71 -32.65
CA TYR A 44 -11.33 -29.02 -33.38
C TYR A 44 -11.53 -27.54 -32.98
N GLY A 45 -10.58 -26.94 -32.25
CA GLY A 45 -10.65 -25.51 -31.89
C GLY A 45 -9.78 -25.13 -30.69
N THR A 46 -9.73 -23.83 -30.41
CA THR A 46 -9.10 -23.29 -29.19
C THR A 46 -10.16 -23.19 -28.09
N GLY A 47 -9.95 -23.93 -27.01
CA GLY A 47 -10.72 -23.82 -25.77
C GLY A 47 -9.98 -22.99 -24.73
N ARG A 48 -10.66 -22.67 -23.63
CA ARG A 48 -10.03 -22.16 -22.42
C ARG A 48 -10.35 -23.12 -21.29
N LYS A 49 -9.36 -23.43 -20.46
CA LYS A 49 -9.56 -24.20 -19.22
C LYS A 49 -8.94 -23.44 -18.05
N PRO A 50 -9.44 -23.62 -16.81
CA PRO A 50 -8.82 -23.02 -15.64
C PRO A 50 -7.34 -23.38 -15.56
N ASN A 51 -6.48 -22.40 -15.26
CA ASN A 51 -5.08 -22.63 -15.01
C ASN A 51 -4.93 -23.30 -13.64
N ALA A 52 -4.90 -24.63 -13.62
CA ALA A 52 -4.85 -25.41 -12.40
C ALA A 52 -3.56 -25.19 -11.59
N LEU A 53 -2.44 -24.88 -12.26
CA LEU A 53 -1.17 -24.59 -11.57
C LEU A 53 -1.26 -23.28 -10.79
N LEU A 54 -1.85 -22.24 -11.40
CA LEU A 54 -2.07 -20.94 -10.77
C LEU A 54 -2.95 -21.05 -9.52
N LEU A 55 -4.03 -21.83 -9.60
CA LEU A 55 -4.92 -22.10 -8.45
C LEU A 55 -4.21 -22.90 -7.36
N ALA A 56 -3.51 -23.97 -7.72
CA ALA A 56 -2.79 -24.81 -6.77
C ALA A 56 -1.67 -24.03 -6.05
N GLU A 57 -1.01 -23.10 -6.74
CA GLU A 57 -0.01 -22.22 -6.15
C GLU A 57 -0.63 -21.29 -5.10
N TYR A 58 -1.77 -20.65 -5.41
CA TYR A 58 -2.51 -19.86 -4.43
C TYR A 58 -2.94 -20.71 -3.23
N GLU A 59 -3.59 -21.85 -3.46
CA GLU A 59 -4.04 -22.79 -2.43
C GLU A 59 -2.91 -23.20 -1.50
N THR A 60 -1.73 -23.51 -2.06
CA THR A 60 -0.55 -23.91 -1.29
C THR A 60 -0.01 -22.74 -0.47
N SER A 61 0.01 -21.53 -1.03
CA SER A 61 0.53 -20.32 -0.36
C SER A 61 -0.27 -19.96 0.90
N ILE A 62 -1.59 -20.16 0.89
CA ILE A 62 -2.47 -19.89 2.03
C ILE A 62 -2.82 -21.15 2.85
N ARG A 63 -2.29 -22.32 2.46
CA ARG A 63 -2.56 -23.63 3.06
C ARG A 63 -4.07 -23.96 3.09
N ARG A 64 -4.76 -23.70 1.98
CA ARG A 64 -6.19 -23.98 1.82
C ARG A 64 -6.46 -25.49 1.90
N SER A 65 -7.54 -25.86 2.57
CA SER A 65 -7.93 -27.27 2.78
C SER A 65 -8.83 -27.85 1.68
N VAL A 66 -9.47 -26.99 0.87
CA VAL A 66 -10.41 -27.36 -0.19
C VAL A 66 -9.90 -26.81 -1.51
N SER A 67 -9.82 -27.65 -2.54
CA SER A 67 -9.38 -27.21 -3.86
C SER A 67 -10.45 -26.41 -4.60
N LEU A 68 -10.02 -25.30 -5.16
CA LEU A 68 -10.75 -24.34 -5.99
C LEU A 68 -10.81 -24.76 -7.46
N VAL A 69 -10.00 -25.72 -7.89
CA VAL A 69 -9.93 -26.16 -9.30
C VAL A 69 -11.30 -26.64 -9.79
N ASN A 70 -11.97 -27.50 -9.01
CA ASN A 70 -13.29 -28.03 -9.37
C ASN A 70 -14.37 -26.95 -9.37
N GLU A 71 -14.31 -26.03 -8.41
CA GLU A 71 -15.24 -24.91 -8.30
C GLU A 71 -15.09 -23.96 -9.51
N PHE A 72 -13.85 -23.65 -9.89
CA PHE A 72 -13.59 -22.82 -11.06
C PHE A 72 -14.06 -23.49 -12.36
N GLN A 73 -13.80 -24.80 -12.50
CA GLN A 73 -14.28 -25.56 -13.66
C GLN A 73 -15.81 -25.58 -13.75
N ALA A 74 -16.50 -25.68 -12.62
CA ALA A 74 -17.95 -25.81 -12.57
C ALA A 74 -18.69 -24.50 -12.86
N GLY A 75 -18.15 -23.35 -12.43
CA GLY A 75 -18.90 -22.09 -12.49
C GLY A 75 -18.08 -20.82 -12.65
N GLY A 76 -16.84 -20.92 -13.13
CA GLY A 76 -16.03 -19.74 -13.46
C GLY A 76 -15.61 -18.96 -12.21
N ALA A 77 -15.22 -17.70 -12.43
CA ALA A 77 -14.77 -16.84 -11.33
C ALA A 77 -15.91 -16.54 -10.34
N ASP A 78 -17.17 -16.59 -10.78
CA ASP A 78 -18.32 -16.38 -9.91
C ASP A 78 -18.42 -17.44 -8.82
N ARG A 79 -18.16 -18.70 -9.18
CA ARG A 79 -18.14 -19.82 -8.24
C ARG A 79 -16.98 -19.71 -7.26
N LEU A 80 -15.82 -19.25 -7.72
CA LEU A 80 -14.69 -18.93 -6.83
C LEU A 80 -15.05 -17.87 -5.80
N LEU A 81 -15.68 -16.77 -6.21
CA LEU A 81 -16.11 -15.72 -5.29
C LEU A 81 -17.11 -16.23 -4.24
N ILE A 82 -18.04 -17.12 -4.63
CA ILE A 82 -19.00 -17.72 -3.70
C ILE A 82 -18.28 -18.61 -2.67
N GLU A 83 -17.33 -19.43 -3.12
CA GLU A 83 -16.61 -20.39 -2.27
C GLU A 83 -15.57 -19.71 -1.35
N MET A 84 -14.90 -18.67 -1.83
CA MET A 84 -13.92 -17.88 -1.08
C MET A 84 -14.58 -16.86 -0.13
N GLY A 85 -15.74 -16.33 -0.53
CA GLY A 85 -16.25 -15.07 0.00
C GLY A 85 -15.42 -13.86 -0.46
N GLU A 86 -15.93 -12.65 -0.23
CA GLU A 86 -15.31 -11.42 -0.78
C GLU A 86 -13.89 -11.16 -0.25
N ALA A 87 -13.64 -11.47 1.03
CA ALA A 87 -12.37 -11.15 1.67
C ALA A 87 -11.21 -11.94 1.05
N GLU A 88 -11.34 -13.27 1.00
CA GLU A 88 -10.35 -14.16 0.38
C GLU A 88 -10.31 -13.97 -1.14
N PHE A 89 -11.44 -13.72 -1.79
CA PHE A 89 -11.44 -13.45 -3.24
C PHE A 89 -10.61 -12.22 -3.60
N LEU A 90 -10.62 -11.17 -2.77
CA LEU A 90 -9.73 -10.02 -2.95
C LEU A 90 -8.26 -10.36 -2.68
N ASP A 91 -7.95 -11.27 -1.76
CA ASP A 91 -6.58 -11.78 -1.59
C ASP A 91 -6.14 -12.62 -2.81
N PHE A 92 -7.06 -13.37 -3.40
CA PHE A 92 -6.81 -14.07 -4.66
C PHE A 92 -6.58 -13.09 -5.81
N VAL A 93 -7.35 -11.99 -5.90
CA VAL A 93 -7.10 -10.91 -6.86
C VAL A 93 -5.72 -10.28 -6.65
N ASP A 94 -5.32 -10.01 -5.40
CA ASP A 94 -3.97 -9.51 -5.06
C ASP A 94 -2.87 -10.48 -5.56
N PHE A 95 -3.05 -11.77 -5.34
CA PHE A 95 -2.15 -12.81 -5.86
C PHE A 95 -2.11 -12.83 -7.40
N LEU A 96 -3.26 -12.70 -8.06
CA LEU A 96 -3.31 -12.65 -9.53
C LEU A 96 -2.61 -11.43 -10.10
N ILE A 97 -2.72 -10.27 -9.45
CA ILE A 97 -1.99 -9.05 -9.84
C ILE A 97 -0.49 -9.31 -9.84
N TYR A 98 0.04 -9.87 -8.74
CA TYR A 98 1.44 -10.26 -8.63
C TYR A 98 1.86 -11.19 -9.77
N LYS A 99 1.05 -12.23 -10.06
CA LYS A 99 1.33 -13.20 -11.13
C LYS A 99 1.25 -12.62 -12.54
N VAL A 100 0.33 -11.71 -12.78
CA VAL A 100 0.21 -11.01 -14.06
C VAL A 100 1.44 -10.15 -14.30
N GLU A 101 1.90 -9.42 -13.28
CA GLU A 101 3.09 -8.58 -13.40
C GLU A 101 4.38 -9.40 -13.56
N GLU A 102 4.53 -10.52 -12.86
CA GLU A 102 5.68 -11.44 -12.95
C GLU A 102 5.97 -11.88 -14.40
N GLN A 103 4.93 -11.99 -15.24
CA GLN A 103 5.08 -12.31 -16.66
C GLN A 103 5.76 -11.20 -17.49
N ALA A 104 5.81 -9.98 -16.97
CA ALA A 104 6.49 -8.81 -17.55
C ALA A 104 6.15 -8.53 -19.04
N SER A 105 4.95 -8.90 -19.48
CA SER A 105 4.55 -8.82 -20.89
C SER A 105 3.77 -7.54 -21.24
N GLY A 106 3.59 -7.28 -22.54
CA GLY A 106 2.69 -6.20 -23.00
C GLY A 106 1.23 -6.46 -22.62
N ASP A 107 0.80 -7.72 -22.63
CA ASP A 107 -0.55 -8.13 -22.21
C ASP A 107 -0.73 -7.98 -20.70
N SER A 108 0.29 -8.29 -19.92
CA SER A 108 0.30 -8.08 -18.47
C SER A 108 0.00 -6.63 -18.09
N ARG A 109 0.71 -5.68 -18.71
CA ARG A 109 0.49 -4.24 -18.46
C ARG A 109 -0.92 -3.80 -18.85
N ARG A 110 -1.46 -4.32 -19.96
CA ARG A 110 -2.84 -4.04 -20.37
C ARG A 110 -3.86 -4.60 -19.39
N ALA A 111 -3.63 -5.81 -18.88
CA ALA A 111 -4.51 -6.45 -17.90
C ALA A 111 -4.53 -5.67 -16.58
N LEU A 112 -3.38 -5.25 -16.06
CA LEU A 112 -3.28 -4.44 -14.83
C LEU A 112 -3.94 -3.06 -14.99
N ALA A 113 -3.67 -2.35 -16.09
CA ALA A 113 -4.31 -1.07 -16.37
C ALA A 113 -5.84 -1.20 -16.51
N LYS A 114 -6.31 -2.32 -17.07
CA LYS A 114 -7.73 -2.61 -17.17
C LYS A 114 -8.34 -2.87 -15.77
N LEU A 115 -7.64 -3.58 -14.89
CA LEU A 115 -8.10 -3.78 -13.51
C LEU A 115 -8.19 -2.45 -12.77
N GLU A 116 -7.19 -1.58 -12.85
CA GLU A 116 -7.25 -0.27 -12.20
C GLU A 116 -8.47 0.53 -12.67
N THR A 117 -8.74 0.52 -13.97
CA THR A 117 -9.94 1.18 -14.53
C THR A 117 -11.23 0.57 -13.95
N ILE A 118 -11.32 -0.75 -13.85
CA ILE A 118 -12.48 -1.45 -13.29
C ILE A 118 -12.69 -1.07 -11.82
N LEU A 119 -11.63 -1.05 -11.01
CA LEU A 119 -11.68 -0.71 -9.60
C LEU A 119 -12.06 0.77 -9.40
N ALA A 120 -11.45 1.67 -10.17
CA ALA A 120 -11.73 3.11 -10.11
C ALA A 120 -13.16 3.45 -10.54
N ASP A 121 -13.62 2.94 -11.69
CA ASP A 121 -14.97 3.22 -12.22
C ASP A 121 -16.07 2.69 -11.29
N ALA A 122 -15.79 1.65 -10.51
CA ALA A 122 -16.74 1.05 -9.59
C ALA A 122 -16.72 1.67 -8.17
N GLY A 123 -15.85 2.65 -7.91
CA GLY A 123 -15.68 3.24 -6.58
C GLY A 123 -15.09 2.26 -5.56
N SER A 124 -14.19 1.37 -5.99
CA SER A 124 -13.52 0.45 -5.07
C SER A 124 -12.54 1.22 -4.17
N GLU A 125 -12.52 0.84 -2.88
CA GLU A 125 -11.48 1.26 -1.95
C GLU A 125 -10.10 0.76 -2.38
N TRP A 126 -10.03 -0.31 -3.18
CA TRP A 126 -8.77 -0.84 -3.66
C TRP A 126 -8.36 -0.23 -5.00
N ARG A 127 -7.04 -0.15 -5.20
CA ARG A 127 -6.40 0.20 -6.47
C ARG A 127 -5.19 -0.71 -6.71
N VAL A 128 -4.72 -0.75 -7.95
CA VAL A 128 -3.44 -1.37 -8.28
C VAL A 128 -2.33 -0.40 -7.87
N GLY A 129 -1.63 -0.76 -6.80
CA GLY A 129 -0.39 -0.11 -6.35
C GLY A 129 0.81 -1.01 -6.60
N SER A 130 1.90 -0.73 -5.90
CA SER A 130 3.09 -1.57 -5.82
C SER A 130 3.29 -2.02 -4.38
N ARG A 131 4.01 -3.12 -4.14
CA ARG A 131 4.48 -3.66 -2.86
C ARG A 131 5.78 -4.42 -3.10
N ALA A 132 6.85 -3.98 -2.47
CA ALA A 132 8.19 -4.58 -2.62
C ALA A 132 8.65 -4.70 -4.10
N GLY A 133 8.29 -3.72 -4.93
CA GLY A 133 8.62 -3.68 -6.34
C GLY A 133 7.71 -4.52 -7.24
N PHE A 134 6.64 -5.09 -6.69
CA PHE A 134 5.63 -5.82 -7.44
C PHE A 134 4.24 -5.20 -7.32
N ALA A 135 3.41 -5.27 -8.35
CA ALA A 135 2.03 -4.85 -8.34
C ALA A 135 1.24 -5.60 -7.27
N SER A 136 0.36 -4.89 -6.58
CA SER A 136 -0.53 -5.44 -5.55
C SER A 136 -1.76 -4.54 -5.35
N LEU A 137 -2.75 -5.02 -4.61
CA LEU A 137 -3.83 -4.20 -4.11
C LEU A 137 -3.35 -3.34 -2.94
N GLU A 138 -3.59 -2.04 -3.07
CA GLU A 138 -3.48 -1.07 -1.98
C GLU A 138 -4.79 -0.30 -1.82
N LYS A 139 -5.02 0.19 -0.61
CA LYS A 139 -6.10 1.09 -0.26
C LYS A 139 -5.90 2.42 -0.97
N ARG A 140 -6.98 2.97 -1.50
CA ARG A 140 -6.98 4.22 -2.24
C ARG A 140 -6.74 5.38 -1.28
N VAL A 141 -5.70 6.14 -1.59
CA VAL A 141 -5.32 7.39 -0.93
C VAL A 141 -5.44 8.52 -1.97
N PRO A 142 -5.76 9.77 -1.60
CA PRO A 142 -5.85 10.86 -2.57
C PRO A 142 -4.60 10.97 -3.46
N GLU A 143 -4.79 11.20 -4.76
CA GLU A 143 -3.75 11.12 -5.79
C GLU A 143 -2.49 11.94 -5.44
N GLY A 144 -2.65 13.21 -5.05
CA GLY A 144 -1.50 14.06 -4.68
C GLY A 144 -0.72 13.57 -3.45
N VAL A 145 -1.36 12.80 -2.56
CA VAL A 145 -0.68 12.17 -1.40
C VAL A 145 0.11 10.96 -1.86
N VAL A 146 -0.45 10.14 -2.75
CA VAL A 146 0.24 9.01 -3.37
C VAL A 146 1.47 9.50 -4.14
N GLU A 147 1.30 10.49 -5.02
CA GLU A 147 2.41 11.02 -5.83
C GLU A 147 3.56 11.54 -4.96
N ALA A 148 3.24 12.25 -3.87
CA ALA A 148 4.24 12.74 -2.92
C ALA A 148 4.96 11.59 -2.21
N ALA A 149 4.23 10.54 -1.80
CA ALA A 149 4.80 9.36 -1.17
C ALA A 149 5.69 8.58 -2.14
N GLU A 150 5.21 8.25 -3.33
CA GLU A 150 5.95 7.52 -4.38
C GLU A 150 7.23 8.26 -4.80
N SER A 151 7.15 9.58 -4.98
CA SER A 151 8.33 10.40 -5.28
C SER A 151 9.36 10.34 -4.16
N THR A 152 8.92 10.39 -2.90
CA THR A 152 9.80 10.30 -1.74
C THR A 152 10.42 8.91 -1.60
N ILE A 153 9.62 7.85 -1.74
CA ILE A 153 10.03 6.45 -1.69
C ILE A 153 11.11 6.18 -2.75
N THR A 154 10.88 6.63 -3.99
CA THR A 154 11.81 6.40 -5.09
C THR A 154 13.09 7.24 -4.95
N GLY A 155 12.97 8.48 -4.43
CA GLY A 155 14.08 9.43 -4.35
C GLY A 155 15.00 9.30 -3.14
N SER A 156 14.66 8.51 -2.13
CA SER A 156 15.30 8.56 -0.80
C SER A 156 16.15 7.33 -0.45
N GLY A 157 16.54 6.51 -1.42
CA GLY A 157 17.47 5.38 -1.20
C GLY A 157 16.98 4.38 -0.13
N SER A 158 17.83 4.05 0.85
CA SER A 158 17.50 3.14 1.95
C SER A 158 16.34 3.63 2.82
N ALA A 159 16.26 4.95 3.08
CA ALA A 159 15.13 5.55 3.78
C ALA A 159 13.83 5.39 2.97
N GLY A 160 13.93 5.54 1.65
CA GLY A 160 12.84 5.30 0.71
C GLY A 160 12.33 3.85 0.74
N ALA A 161 13.23 2.87 0.80
CA ALA A 161 12.87 1.45 0.93
C ALA A 161 12.09 1.17 2.24
N LEU A 162 12.57 1.70 3.37
CA LEU A 162 11.86 1.60 4.66
C LEU A 162 10.49 2.28 4.63
N LEU A 163 10.39 3.44 3.96
CA LEU A 163 9.13 4.14 3.78
C LEU A 163 8.15 3.36 2.89
N SER A 164 8.66 2.66 1.86
CA SER A 164 7.85 1.75 1.03
C SER A 164 7.27 0.62 1.88
N GLU A 165 8.11 -0.06 2.68
CA GLU A 165 7.65 -1.11 3.59
C GLU A 165 6.58 -0.58 4.57
N SER A 166 6.80 0.61 5.13
CA SER A 166 5.84 1.30 5.99
C SER A 166 4.50 1.56 5.29
N TRP A 167 4.55 2.10 4.06
CA TRP A 167 3.36 2.38 3.25
C TRP A 167 2.55 1.12 2.99
N HIS A 168 3.19 0.03 2.56
CA HIS A 168 2.48 -1.22 2.27
C HIS A 168 1.92 -1.89 3.51
N ALA A 169 2.62 -1.78 4.64
CA ALA A 169 2.10 -2.29 5.91
C ALA A 169 0.87 -1.49 6.39
N ALA A 170 0.76 -0.19 6.05
CA ALA A 170 -0.42 0.61 6.40
C ALA A 170 -1.56 0.44 5.40
N PHE A 171 -1.28 0.58 4.11
CA PHE A 171 -2.30 0.71 3.07
C PHE A 171 -2.49 -0.57 2.24
N GLY A 172 -1.73 -1.64 2.48
CA GLY A 172 -1.91 -2.92 1.79
C GLY A 172 -3.19 -3.66 2.18
N ARG A 173 -3.52 -4.71 1.43
CA ARG A 173 -4.73 -5.53 1.63
C ARG A 173 -4.90 -6.11 3.04
N ASN A 174 -3.77 -6.48 3.67
CA ASN A 174 -3.69 -6.99 5.03
C ASN A 174 -2.74 -6.10 5.85
N PRO A 175 -3.24 -5.01 6.45
CA PRO A 175 -2.41 -4.06 7.18
C PRO A 175 -1.73 -4.69 8.40
N ASP A 176 -0.45 -4.36 8.61
CA ASP A 176 0.25 -4.55 9.86
C ASP A 176 0.56 -3.17 10.48
N THR A 177 -0.28 -2.76 11.41
CA THR A 177 -0.20 -1.42 12.01
C THR A 177 1.07 -1.20 12.84
N GLU A 178 1.65 -2.27 13.38
CA GLU A 178 2.87 -2.22 14.18
C GLU A 178 4.08 -2.07 13.28
N GLU A 179 4.17 -2.89 12.23
CA GLU A 179 5.22 -2.79 11.23
C GLU A 179 5.16 -1.43 10.51
N ALA A 180 3.98 -0.98 10.10
CA ALA A 180 3.79 0.31 9.44
C ALA A 180 4.40 1.46 10.25
N TYR A 181 4.05 1.54 11.53
CA TYR A 181 4.53 2.60 12.43
C TYR A 181 6.04 2.45 12.66
N GLU A 182 6.53 1.24 12.95
CA GLU A 182 7.94 1.00 13.20
C GLU A 182 8.82 1.39 11.99
N LYS A 183 8.40 1.01 10.79
CA LYS A 183 9.10 1.32 9.54
C LYS A 183 9.04 2.81 9.19
N ALA A 184 7.95 3.51 9.52
CA ALA A 184 7.86 4.96 9.38
C ALA A 184 8.94 5.68 10.20
N ILE A 185 9.13 5.27 11.45
CA ILE A 185 10.21 5.81 12.31
C ILE A 185 11.58 5.49 11.72
N LYS A 186 11.81 4.23 11.34
CA LYS A 186 13.10 3.81 10.78
C LYS A 186 13.44 4.55 9.49
N ALA A 187 12.46 4.85 8.64
CA ALA A 187 12.67 5.65 7.44
C ALA A 187 13.16 7.07 7.77
N VAL A 188 12.56 7.74 8.76
CA VAL A 188 12.99 9.07 9.21
C VAL A 188 14.38 9.02 9.87
N GLU A 189 14.66 7.98 10.66
CA GLU A 189 15.98 7.74 11.25
C GLU A 189 17.04 7.62 10.16
N GLU A 190 16.81 6.77 9.16
CA GLU A 190 17.72 6.53 8.04
C GLU A 190 17.96 7.80 7.21
N ALA A 191 16.92 8.60 6.98
CA ALA A 191 17.04 9.84 6.21
C ALA A 191 17.86 10.91 6.93
N GLY A 192 17.70 11.04 8.25
CA GLY A 192 18.26 12.17 9.01
C GLY A 192 19.50 11.85 9.86
N ALA A 193 19.79 10.59 10.18
CA ALA A 193 20.83 10.21 11.13
C ALA A 193 22.22 10.79 10.79
N HIS A 194 22.63 10.67 9.53
CA HIS A 194 23.94 11.15 9.07
C HIS A 194 24.04 12.68 9.04
N VAL A 195 22.91 13.39 8.97
CA VAL A 195 22.88 14.86 8.92
C VAL A 195 22.78 15.45 10.32
N VAL A 196 21.92 14.90 11.17
CA VAL A 196 21.63 15.41 12.51
C VAL A 196 22.69 14.96 13.53
N THR A 197 23.07 13.67 13.47
CA THR A 197 23.92 13.03 14.47
C THR A 197 25.07 12.24 13.81
N PRO A 198 25.93 12.87 12.98
CA PRO A 198 26.91 12.15 12.15
C PRO A 198 27.88 11.24 12.94
N ASN A 199 28.11 11.54 14.23
CA ASN A 199 29.00 10.79 15.09
C ASN A 199 28.32 9.65 15.85
N ASN A 200 26.99 9.55 15.82
CA ASN A 200 26.23 8.51 16.51
C ASN A 200 25.89 7.35 15.56
N LYS A 201 26.71 6.30 15.58
CA LYS A 201 26.51 5.09 14.76
C LYS A 201 25.27 4.27 15.14
N LYS A 202 24.61 4.59 16.25
CA LYS A 202 23.37 3.96 16.73
C LYS A 202 22.29 5.03 16.89
N ALA A 203 22.22 5.94 15.92
CA ALA A 203 21.21 6.98 15.89
C ALA A 203 19.80 6.35 15.93
N THR A 204 18.99 6.90 16.80
CA THR A 204 17.53 6.67 16.85
C THR A 204 16.83 8.02 16.74
N LEU A 205 15.53 7.99 16.45
CA LEU A 205 14.72 9.20 16.32
C LEU A 205 14.75 10.02 17.61
N GLY A 206 14.68 9.35 18.76
CA GLY A 206 14.83 10.01 20.06
C GLY A 206 16.19 10.71 20.25
N SER A 207 17.28 10.10 19.79
CA SER A 207 18.60 10.74 19.84
C SER A 207 18.73 11.91 18.87
N MET A 208 18.13 11.81 17.68
CA MET A 208 18.07 12.89 16.70
C MET A 208 17.28 14.08 17.24
N ILE A 209 16.08 13.85 17.81
CA ILE A 209 15.26 14.89 18.44
C ILE A 209 16.05 15.62 19.53
N ARG A 210 16.72 14.88 20.41
CA ARG A 210 17.56 15.46 21.47
C ARG A 210 18.65 16.36 20.89
N ASP A 211 19.34 15.90 19.86
CA ASP A 211 20.47 16.62 19.26
C ASP A 211 19.97 17.84 18.47
N MET A 212 18.84 17.75 17.74
CA MET A 212 18.19 18.88 17.08
C MET A 212 17.79 19.97 18.08
N LYS A 213 17.21 19.60 19.23
CA LYS A 213 16.87 20.53 20.33
C LYS A 213 18.10 21.25 20.88
N ALA A 214 19.22 20.53 21.02
CA ALA A 214 20.46 21.12 21.51
C ALA A 214 21.06 22.11 20.50
N GLN A 215 20.92 21.83 19.21
CA GLN A 215 21.45 22.63 18.10
C GLN A 215 20.62 23.91 17.83
N LYS A 216 19.30 23.88 18.08
CA LYS A 216 18.35 25.04 18.07
C LYS A 216 18.15 25.76 16.74
N ASP A 217 18.78 25.32 15.65
CA ASP A 217 18.78 26.02 14.36
C ASP A 217 18.21 25.17 13.21
N TRP A 218 17.63 24.00 13.47
CA TRP A 218 16.95 23.19 12.44
C TRP A 218 15.63 23.81 11.99
N LYS A 219 15.55 24.15 10.70
CA LYS A 219 14.38 24.83 10.14
C LYS A 219 14.07 24.36 8.73
N LEU A 220 12.86 24.64 8.26
CA LEU A 220 12.51 24.76 6.83
C LEU A 220 12.79 26.18 6.32
N ASP A 221 12.84 26.37 5.00
CA ASP A 221 13.08 27.69 4.40
C ASP A 221 11.79 28.51 4.36
N LEU A 222 11.26 28.81 5.54
CA LEU A 222 10.01 29.55 5.70
C LEU A 222 10.27 30.85 6.47
N PRO A 223 9.70 31.98 6.05
CA PRO A 223 9.87 33.27 6.72
C PRO A 223 8.96 33.37 7.96
N THR A 224 9.11 32.44 8.91
CA THR A 224 8.32 32.36 10.15
C THR A 224 9.18 31.84 11.31
N PRO A 225 8.92 32.28 12.57
CA PRO A 225 9.59 31.71 13.74
C PRO A 225 9.30 30.21 13.94
N ASP A 226 8.18 29.68 13.44
CA ASP A 226 7.77 28.28 13.58
C ASP A 226 8.31 27.37 12.45
N ALA A 227 9.39 27.78 11.79
CA ALA A 227 10.03 26.98 10.74
C ALA A 227 10.68 25.69 11.29
N ASP A 228 10.72 25.52 12.61
CA ASP A 228 11.17 24.32 13.33
C ASP A 228 10.10 23.21 13.40
N VAL A 229 8.95 23.37 12.74
CA VAL A 229 7.85 22.40 12.71
C VAL A 229 8.27 20.93 12.48
N PRO A 230 9.29 20.59 11.65
CA PRO A 230 9.70 19.19 11.49
C PRO A 230 10.20 18.54 12.78
N LEU A 231 10.76 19.31 13.72
CA LEU A 231 11.15 18.80 15.04
C LEU A 231 9.91 18.33 15.81
N LYS A 232 8.84 19.14 15.82
CA LYS A 232 7.56 18.79 16.46
C LYS A 232 6.91 17.57 15.81
N MET A 233 7.03 17.42 14.49
CA MET A 233 6.55 16.24 13.75
C MET A 233 7.34 14.98 14.13
N ALA A 234 8.67 15.06 14.18
CA ALA A 234 9.52 13.95 14.61
C ALA A 234 9.22 13.53 16.07
N GLU A 235 8.96 14.50 16.96
CA GLU A 235 8.52 14.25 18.32
C GLU A 235 7.19 13.52 18.39
N ALA A 236 6.18 13.99 17.64
CA ALA A 236 4.87 13.36 17.59
C ALA A 236 4.98 11.89 17.13
N LEU A 237 5.79 11.64 16.09
CA LEU A 237 6.05 10.29 15.60
C LEU A 237 6.70 9.42 16.68
N TRP A 238 7.73 9.93 17.37
CA TRP A 238 8.47 9.19 18.39
C TRP A 238 7.65 8.88 19.66
N VAL A 239 6.89 9.86 20.16
CA VAL A 239 6.08 9.72 21.39
C VAL A 239 4.87 8.82 21.15
N GLY A 240 4.25 8.87 19.97
CA GLY A 240 3.05 8.11 19.65
C GLY A 240 3.24 6.59 19.56
N GLN A 241 4.47 6.08 19.57
CA GLN A 241 4.75 4.65 19.49
C GLN A 241 4.59 3.94 20.85
N GLU A 242 3.34 3.75 21.28
CA GLU A 242 3.01 3.10 22.57
C GLU A 242 3.46 1.63 22.66
N SER A 243 3.73 0.95 21.53
CA SER A 243 4.18 -0.45 21.49
C SER A 243 5.60 -0.68 22.03
N ARG A 244 6.39 0.38 22.29
CA ARG A 244 7.79 0.26 22.75
C ARG A 244 7.99 0.08 24.26
N HIS A 245 6.94 0.21 25.07
CA HIS A 245 7.06 0.18 26.53
C HIS A 245 6.47 -1.11 27.13
N GLY A 246 7.31 -2.14 27.25
CA GLY A 246 6.95 -3.46 27.82
C GLY A 246 6.58 -3.50 29.32
N GLY A 247 6.25 -2.36 29.94
CA GLY A 247 5.91 -2.26 31.37
C GLY A 247 4.54 -1.65 31.69
N ASN A 248 3.98 -0.79 30.82
CA ASN A 248 2.87 0.10 31.21
C ASN A 248 1.69 0.13 30.22
N GLY A 249 1.35 -1.01 29.60
CA GLY A 249 0.19 -1.10 28.71
C GLY A 249 0.55 -1.10 27.23
N TYR A 250 1.34 -2.08 26.80
CA TYR A 250 1.53 -2.38 25.38
C TYR A 250 0.18 -2.48 24.67
N ARG A 251 0.01 -1.71 23.59
CA ARG A 251 -1.02 -1.96 22.59
C ARG A 251 -0.45 -1.79 21.20
N LYS A 252 -1.09 -2.46 20.24
CA LYS A 252 -0.85 -2.19 18.83
C LYS A 252 -1.43 -0.82 18.44
N PRO A 253 -0.76 -0.06 17.57
CA PRO A 253 -1.35 1.10 16.94
C PRO A 253 -2.67 0.72 16.25
N THR A 254 -3.64 1.63 16.27
CA THR A 254 -4.82 1.53 15.44
C THR A 254 -4.45 1.77 13.97
N GLN A 255 -5.34 1.37 13.05
CA GLN A 255 -5.15 1.65 11.63
C GLN A 255 -4.94 3.15 11.35
N ALA A 256 -5.75 4.02 11.97
CA ALA A 256 -5.65 5.46 11.78
C ALA A 256 -4.30 6.02 12.30
N GLU A 257 -3.76 5.47 13.39
CA GLU A 257 -2.46 5.87 13.91
C GLU A 257 -1.31 5.41 13.00
N ALA A 258 -1.39 4.21 12.45
CA ALA A 258 -0.42 3.71 11.48
C ALA A 258 -0.43 4.56 10.21
N GLU A 259 -1.60 4.80 9.62
CA GLU A 259 -1.75 5.66 8.43
C GLU A 259 -1.23 7.08 8.71
N ALA A 260 -1.56 7.67 9.86
CA ALA A 260 -1.05 8.99 10.25
C ALA A 260 0.48 9.00 10.40
N ALA A 261 1.07 7.97 10.99
CA ALA A 261 2.52 7.85 11.16
C ALA A 261 3.25 7.77 9.81
N VAL A 262 2.74 6.96 8.86
CA VAL A 262 3.29 6.87 7.51
C VAL A 262 3.21 8.22 6.80
N LEU A 263 2.03 8.85 6.81
CA LEU A 263 1.81 10.13 6.14
C LEU A 263 2.63 11.28 6.77
N LEU A 264 2.92 11.21 8.08
CA LEU A 264 3.81 12.15 8.75
C LEU A 264 5.30 11.90 8.39
N ALA A 265 5.69 10.65 8.17
CA ALA A 265 7.04 10.28 7.80
C ALA A 265 7.41 10.69 6.36
N VAL A 266 6.46 10.68 5.42
CA VAL A 266 6.68 11.09 4.01
C VAL A 266 7.41 12.44 3.90
N PRO A 267 6.87 13.57 4.40
CA PRO A 267 7.55 14.86 4.28
C PRO A 267 8.85 14.93 5.10
N LEU A 268 8.95 14.24 6.24
CA LEU A 268 10.18 14.21 7.05
C LEU A 268 11.33 13.56 6.28
N VAL A 269 11.09 12.39 5.67
CA VAL A 269 12.07 11.71 4.83
C VAL A 269 12.46 12.61 3.66
N GLN A 270 11.47 13.16 2.95
CA GLN A 270 11.70 14.05 1.81
C GLN A 270 12.53 15.28 2.18
N TRP A 271 12.25 15.94 3.31
CA TRP A 271 12.97 17.15 3.72
C TRP A 271 14.39 16.87 4.18
N PHE A 272 14.64 15.74 4.84
CA PHE A 272 16.00 15.34 5.21
C PHE A 272 16.82 14.97 3.97
N THR A 273 16.27 14.17 3.05
CA THR A 273 17.02 13.70 1.87
C THR A 273 17.24 14.80 0.83
N SER A 274 16.32 15.76 0.69
CA SER A 274 16.48 16.91 -0.20
C SER A 274 17.32 18.05 0.39
N GLY A 275 17.62 18.01 1.70
CA GLY A 275 18.28 19.11 2.41
C GLY A 275 17.40 20.33 2.67
N ALA A 276 16.09 20.25 2.42
CA ALA A 276 15.14 21.32 2.73
C ALA A 276 15.11 21.63 4.24
N LEU A 277 15.18 20.58 5.06
CA LEU A 277 15.38 20.65 6.50
C LEU A 277 16.88 20.62 6.80
N GLN A 278 17.39 21.75 7.27
CA GLN A 278 18.80 21.93 7.60
C GLN A 278 18.98 22.98 8.70
N ARG A 279 20.20 23.09 9.21
CA ARG A 279 20.57 24.12 10.18
C ARG A 279 20.62 25.50 9.51
N ARG A 280 19.86 26.45 10.02
CA ARG A 280 19.79 27.85 9.60
C ARG A 280 19.95 28.77 10.83
N PRO A 281 21.13 29.40 11.00
CA PRO A 281 21.37 30.33 12.12
C PRO A 281 20.47 31.56 12.07
#